data_AF-A0A2S5GLQ3-F1
#
_entry.id   AF-A0A2S5GLQ3-F1
#
_cell.length_a   1.000
_cell.length_b   1.000
_cell.length_c   1.000
_cell.angle_alpha   90.00
_cell.angle_beta   90.00
_cell.angle_gamma   90.00
#
_symmetry.space_group_name_H-M   'P 1'
#
loop_
_entity.id
_entity.type
_entity.pdbx_description
1 polymer ?
#
loop_
_entity_poly.entity_id
_entity_poly.type
_entity_poly.pdbx_seq_one_letter_code
_entity_poly.pdbx_strand_id
1 'polypeptide(L)'
;MFYQLLRPFSYLTINHPAKKVVDWRVPGLLTLVAMCVLVIGRGAINVWGADGLVSILQGLVQGLPGFYIAALAAVATFGRQTTLDSLIPEPTPTIETWYGEGKIEIGLTRRRFLCLLFAHLTAVSVCISVFASFGRAVAGPVQRHLGSYALDIGFYVGSTVYVFFVFQMIVVTLWGLYYLSDKMHQPDADPLEVVDDE
;
A
#
# COMPACT_ATOMS: atom_id res chain seq x y z
N MET A 1 2.27 17.67 -16.23
CA MET A 1 2.50 16.23 -16.56
C MET A 1 3.05 15.44 -15.38
N PHE A 2 4.19 15.81 -14.76
CA PHE A 2 4.76 15.06 -13.62
C PHE A 2 3.79 14.90 -12.42
N TYR A 3 3.01 15.94 -12.12
CA TYR A 3 1.93 15.89 -11.13
C TYR A 3 0.88 14.80 -11.39
N GLN A 4 0.52 14.56 -12.66
CA GLN A 4 -0.47 13.54 -13.03
C GLN A 4 0.06 12.13 -12.83
N LEU A 5 1.37 11.91 -13.05
CA LEU A 5 2.03 10.61 -12.87
C LEU A 5 2.19 10.23 -11.39
N LEU A 6 2.37 11.21 -10.50
CA LEU A 6 2.52 10.97 -9.06
C LEU A 6 1.20 10.95 -8.28
N ARG A 7 0.08 11.24 -8.96
CA ARG A 7 -1.26 11.25 -8.34
C ARG A 7 -1.67 9.94 -7.65
N PRO A 8 -1.28 8.74 -8.13
CA PRO A 8 -1.53 7.49 -7.39
C PRO A 8 -0.87 7.47 -6.00
N PHE A 9 0.20 8.23 -5.78
CA PHE A 9 0.85 8.35 -4.47
C PHE A 9 0.19 9.39 -3.55
N SER A 10 -0.79 10.15 -4.03
CA SER A 10 -1.53 11.12 -3.21
C SER A 10 -2.31 10.48 -2.05
N TYR A 11 -2.49 9.16 -2.06
CA TYR A 11 -2.96 8.41 -0.89
C TYR A 11 -2.08 8.63 0.34
N LEU A 12 -0.75 8.72 0.20
CA LEU A 12 0.15 8.94 1.32
C LEU A 12 -0.09 10.30 2.01
N THR A 13 -0.67 11.26 1.30
CA THR A 13 -1.05 12.59 1.80
C THR A 13 -2.35 12.60 2.61
N ILE A 14 -3.08 11.48 2.69
CA ILE A 14 -4.26 11.36 3.58
C ILE A 14 -3.79 11.39 5.04
N ASN A 15 -4.35 12.31 5.83
CA ASN A 15 -4.15 12.40 7.26
C ASN A 15 -5.24 11.59 7.99
N HIS A 16 -4.85 10.50 8.65
CA HIS A 16 -5.72 9.73 9.53
C HIS A 16 -4.88 9.03 10.61
N PRO A 17 -5.28 9.04 11.90
CA PRO A 17 -4.49 8.50 12.99
C PRO A 17 -4.20 6.99 12.83
N ALA A 18 -5.17 6.20 12.37
CA ALA A 18 -4.98 4.77 12.13
C ALA A 18 -4.09 4.46 10.91
N LYS A 19 -3.98 5.38 9.95
CA LYS A 19 -3.24 5.16 8.69
C LYS A 19 -1.74 5.07 8.92
N LYS A 20 -1.20 5.85 9.87
CA LYS A 20 0.22 5.74 10.26
C LYS A 20 0.57 4.37 10.85
N VAL A 21 -0.40 3.71 11.50
CA VAL A 21 -0.20 2.37 12.06
C VAL A 21 -0.22 1.32 10.94
N VAL A 22 -1.22 1.39 10.06
CA VAL A 22 -1.42 0.44 8.95
C VAL A 22 -0.34 0.57 7.87
N ASP A 23 0.03 1.78 7.46
CA ASP A 23 0.98 1.99 6.38
C ASP A 23 2.45 1.80 6.82
N TRP A 24 2.77 2.03 8.10
CA TRP A 24 4.17 2.11 8.56
C TRP A 24 4.51 1.22 9.75
N ARG A 25 3.74 1.27 10.86
CA ARG A 25 4.10 0.54 12.09
C ARG A 25 3.97 -0.97 11.93
N VAL A 26 2.84 -1.44 11.39
CA VAL A 26 2.59 -2.88 11.20
C VAL A 26 3.53 -3.47 10.14
N PRO A 27 3.67 -2.88 8.94
CA PRO A 27 4.64 -3.37 7.96
C PRO A 27 6.07 -3.32 8.50
N GLY A 28 6.46 -2.24 9.18
CA GLY A 28 7.79 -2.11 9.77
C GLY A 28 8.09 -3.19 10.81
N LEU A 29 7.13 -3.53 11.67
CA LEU A 29 7.28 -4.62 12.64
C LEU A 29 7.43 -5.98 11.94
N LEU A 30 6.60 -6.27 10.94
CA LEU A 30 6.68 -7.52 10.16
C LEU A 30 8.01 -7.62 9.41
N THR A 31 8.49 -6.52 8.81
CA THR A 31 9.80 -6.47 8.17
C THR A 31 10.92 -6.72 9.15
N LEU A 32 10.86 -6.11 10.34
CA LEU A 32 11.88 -6.32 11.38
C LEU A 32 11.96 -7.79 11.77
N VAL A 33 10.81 -8.44 12.01
CA VAL A 33 10.76 -9.88 12.32
C VAL A 33 11.32 -10.71 11.15
N ALA A 34 10.94 -10.41 9.91
CA ALA A 34 11.46 -11.12 8.74
C ALA A 34 12.98 -10.92 8.58
N MET A 35 13.51 -9.72 8.81
CA MET A 35 14.95 -9.46 8.76
C MET A 35 15.70 -10.19 9.88
N CYS A 36 15.15 -10.25 11.10
CA CYS A 36 15.73 -11.07 12.18
C CYS A 36 15.85 -12.54 11.76
N VAL A 37 14.80 -13.10 11.14
CA VAL A 37 14.83 -14.48 10.61
C VAL A 37 15.90 -14.63 9.52
N LEU A 38 16.01 -13.67 8.60
CA LEU A 38 17.03 -13.71 7.54
C LEU A 38 18.46 -13.63 8.07
N VAL A 39 18.69 -12.83 9.13
CA VAL A 39 20.00 -12.72 9.78
C VAL A 39 20.35 -13.99 10.55
N ILE A 40 19.39 -14.60 11.25
CA ILE A 40 19.60 -15.87 11.98
C ILE A 40 19.83 -17.02 10.99
N GLY A 41 19.06 -17.07 9.90
CA GLY A 41 19.17 -18.07 8.83
C GLY A 41 20.23 -17.73 7.77
N ARG A 42 21.21 -16.87 8.09
CA ARG A 42 22.23 -16.40 7.14
C ARG A 42 22.95 -17.59 6.50
N GLY A 43 22.95 -17.62 5.17
CA GLY A 43 23.59 -18.68 4.37
C GLY A 43 22.71 -19.90 4.08
N ALA A 44 21.62 -20.11 4.82
CA ALA A 44 20.67 -21.19 4.55
C ALA A 44 19.47 -20.72 3.71
N ILE A 45 19.10 -19.44 3.82
CA ILE A 45 17.92 -18.89 3.14
C ILE A 45 18.31 -18.26 1.80
N ASN A 46 17.74 -18.79 0.71
CA ASN A 46 17.85 -18.21 -0.61
C ASN A 46 16.87 -17.04 -0.77
N VAL A 47 17.38 -15.80 -0.81
CA VAL A 47 16.53 -14.60 -0.95
C VAL A 47 16.42 -14.14 -2.41
N TRP A 48 17.56 -13.92 -3.07
CA TRP A 48 17.65 -13.32 -4.42
C TRP A 48 17.93 -14.33 -5.54
N GLY A 49 18.09 -15.61 -5.24
CA GLY A 49 18.28 -16.66 -6.25
C GLY A 49 17.02 -16.92 -7.08
N ALA A 50 17.15 -17.78 -8.09
CA ALA A 50 16.08 -18.08 -9.04
C ALA A 50 14.78 -18.55 -8.36
N ASP A 51 14.89 -19.43 -7.37
CA ASP A 51 13.78 -19.94 -6.55
C ASP A 51 13.78 -19.35 -5.12
N GLY A 52 14.33 -18.14 -4.97
CA GLY A 52 14.42 -17.46 -3.68
C GLY A 52 13.12 -16.78 -3.25
N LEU A 53 13.12 -16.26 -2.02
CA LEU A 53 11.99 -15.51 -1.45
C LEU A 53 11.46 -14.42 -2.40
N VAL A 54 12.36 -13.67 -3.05
CA VAL A 54 11.98 -12.57 -3.95
C VAL A 54 11.25 -13.08 -5.19
N SER A 55 11.63 -14.23 -5.76
CA SER A 55 10.97 -14.73 -6.97
C SER A 55 9.57 -15.24 -6.67
N ILE A 56 9.38 -15.92 -5.53
CA ILE A 56 8.09 -16.41 -5.06
C ILE A 56 7.13 -15.24 -4.81
N LEU A 57 7.57 -14.25 -4.03
CA LEU A 57 6.76 -13.07 -3.73
C LEU A 57 6.50 -12.22 -4.98
N GLN A 58 7.46 -12.14 -5.91
CA GLN A 58 7.29 -11.41 -7.15
C GLN A 58 6.19 -12.03 -8.02
N GLY A 59 6.05 -13.35 -8.04
CA GLY A 59 4.95 -14.02 -8.73
C GLY A 59 3.58 -13.59 -8.21
N LEU A 60 3.43 -13.44 -6.89
CA LEU A 60 2.23 -12.90 -6.28
C LEU A 60 2.02 -11.44 -6.68
N VAL A 61 3.05 -10.59 -6.49
CA VAL A 61 2.93 -9.14 -6.70
C VAL A 61 2.61 -8.78 -8.14
N GLN A 62 3.10 -9.53 -9.13
CA GLN A 62 2.85 -9.26 -10.55
C GLN A 62 1.38 -9.38 -10.96
N GLY A 63 0.59 -10.22 -10.27
CA GLY A 63 -0.85 -10.36 -10.53
C GLY A 63 -1.71 -9.27 -9.87
N LEU A 64 -1.21 -8.65 -8.80
CA LEU A 64 -1.96 -7.69 -7.99
C LEU A 64 -2.34 -6.38 -8.70
N PRO A 65 -1.53 -5.77 -9.58
CA PRO A 65 -1.94 -4.54 -10.27
C PRO A 65 -3.26 -4.72 -11.04
N GLY A 66 -3.45 -5.86 -11.71
CA GLY A 66 -4.68 -6.16 -12.42
C GLY A 66 -5.89 -6.27 -11.49
N PHE A 67 -5.72 -6.94 -10.34
CA PHE A 67 -6.76 -7.05 -9.31
C PHE A 67 -7.14 -5.68 -8.74
N TYR A 68 -6.16 -4.82 -8.42
CA TYR A 68 -6.42 -3.49 -7.89
C TYR A 68 -7.09 -2.57 -8.91
N ILE A 69 -6.73 -2.65 -10.19
CA ILE A 69 -7.41 -1.90 -11.26
C ILE A 69 -8.86 -2.38 -11.41
N ALA A 70 -9.12 -3.68 -11.30
CA ALA A 70 -10.49 -4.21 -11.33
C ALA A 70 -11.33 -3.72 -10.14
N ALA A 71 -10.77 -3.76 -8.92
CA ALA A 71 -11.43 -3.22 -7.72
C ALA A 71 -11.67 -1.71 -7.84
N LEU A 72 -10.70 -0.95 -8.36
CA LEU A 72 -10.83 0.47 -8.65
C LEU A 72 -11.99 0.74 -9.61
N ALA A 73 -12.07 0.01 -10.72
CA ALA A 73 -13.12 0.15 -11.72
C ALA A 73 -14.50 -0.18 -11.13
N ALA A 74 -14.60 -1.25 -10.33
CA ALA A 74 -15.82 -1.62 -9.61
C ALA A 74 -16.29 -0.49 -8.68
N VAL A 75 -15.41 -0.01 -7.79
CA VAL A 75 -15.73 1.08 -6.85
C VAL A 75 -16.06 2.39 -7.57
N ALA A 76 -15.44 2.66 -8.72
CA ALA A 76 -15.71 3.84 -9.53
C ALA A 76 -17.08 3.78 -10.24
N THR A 77 -17.59 2.58 -10.55
CA THR A 77 -18.79 2.40 -11.40
C THR A 77 -20.04 1.99 -10.65
N PHE A 78 -19.94 1.19 -9.58
CA PHE A 78 -21.09 0.70 -8.79
C PHE A 78 -21.78 1.78 -7.92
N GLY A 79 -21.51 3.05 -8.20
CA GLY A 79 -21.71 4.16 -7.28
C GLY A 79 -22.97 4.99 -7.36
N ARG A 80 -23.76 4.92 -8.42
CA ARG A 80 -24.75 5.98 -8.67
C ARG A 80 -26.00 5.93 -7.78
N GLN A 81 -26.14 4.96 -6.88
CA GLN A 81 -27.38 4.79 -6.09
C GLN A 81 -27.23 4.45 -4.59
N THR A 82 -26.03 4.38 -3.99
CA THR A 82 -25.88 3.93 -2.59
C THR A 82 -24.82 4.72 -1.82
N THR A 83 -25.00 4.78 -0.49
CA THR A 83 -24.19 5.21 0.69
C THR A 83 -22.64 5.28 0.62
N LEU A 84 -22.03 5.13 -0.55
CA LEU A 84 -20.60 5.26 -0.83
C LEU A 84 -20.12 6.72 -1.00
N ASP A 85 -21.06 7.63 -1.29
CA ASP A 85 -20.81 9.06 -1.42
C ASP A 85 -21.06 9.83 -0.10
N SER A 86 -21.46 9.13 0.98
CA SER A 86 -21.51 9.75 2.30
C SER A 86 -20.09 10.01 2.84
N LEU A 87 -19.96 11.10 3.60
CA LEU A 87 -18.74 11.38 4.36
C LEU A 87 -18.48 10.23 5.33
N ILE A 88 -17.21 9.85 5.47
CA ILE A 88 -16.82 8.90 6.51
C ILE A 88 -17.14 9.53 7.88
N PRO A 89 -17.95 8.90 8.74
CA PRO A 89 -18.23 9.40 10.09
C PRO A 89 -16.94 9.45 10.91
N GLU A 90 -16.92 10.31 11.93
CA GLU A 90 -15.68 10.65 12.65
C GLU A 90 -14.94 9.42 13.23
N PRO A 91 -13.59 9.45 13.25
CA PRO A 91 -12.72 10.53 12.78
C PRO A 91 -12.55 10.52 11.25
N THR A 92 -12.96 11.61 10.60
CA THR A 92 -12.99 11.73 9.14
C THR A 92 -11.55 11.76 8.58
N PRO A 93 -11.15 10.84 7.70
CA PRO A 93 -9.88 10.95 7.00
C PRO A 93 -9.95 12.15 6.04
N THR A 94 -9.00 13.08 6.18
CA THR A 94 -8.90 14.28 5.35
C THR A 94 -7.80 14.13 4.30
N ILE A 95 -8.00 14.71 3.11
CA ILE A 95 -6.94 14.98 2.13
C ILE A 95 -6.88 16.47 1.90
N GLU A 96 -5.69 17.02 2.04
CA GLU A 96 -5.35 18.32 1.48
C GLU A 96 -5.38 18.24 -0.05
N THR A 97 -6.41 18.79 -0.68
CA THR A 97 -6.47 18.91 -2.14
C THR A 97 -6.36 20.39 -2.51
N TRP A 98 -5.54 20.71 -3.50
CA TRP A 98 -5.52 22.04 -4.09
C TRP A 98 -6.76 22.23 -4.97
N TYR A 99 -7.57 23.24 -4.67
CA TYR A 99 -8.71 23.64 -5.49
C TYR A 99 -8.67 25.16 -5.65
N GLY A 100 -8.36 25.66 -6.85
CA GLY A 100 -8.15 27.10 -7.08
C GLY A 100 -6.85 27.62 -6.45
N GLU A 101 -6.92 28.77 -5.76
CA GLU A 101 -5.79 29.47 -5.12
C GLU A 101 -5.58 29.13 -3.63
N GLY A 102 -6.16 28.02 -3.13
CA GLY A 102 -6.07 27.65 -1.72
C GLY A 102 -6.01 26.14 -1.47
N LYS A 103 -5.38 25.76 -0.35
CA LYS A 103 -5.44 24.39 0.21
C LYS A 103 -6.78 24.22 0.91
N ILE A 104 -7.58 23.24 0.49
CA ILE A 104 -8.84 22.90 1.15
C ILE A 104 -8.74 21.46 1.66
N GLU A 105 -8.94 21.26 2.96
CA GLU A 105 -9.14 19.93 3.54
C GLU A 105 -10.54 19.47 3.16
N ILE A 106 -10.62 18.52 2.24
CA ILE A 106 -11.91 17.93 1.85
C ILE A 106 -12.03 16.61 2.59
N GLY A 107 -13.06 16.48 3.44
CA GLY A 107 -13.41 15.21 4.06
C GLY A 107 -13.67 14.17 2.98
N LEU A 108 -13.04 13.00 3.08
CA LEU A 108 -13.17 11.99 2.04
C LEU A 108 -14.47 11.23 2.15
N THR A 109 -15.16 11.12 1.01
CA THR A 109 -16.14 10.07 0.80
C THR A 109 -15.44 8.71 0.80
N ARG A 110 -16.15 7.67 1.26
CA ARG A 110 -15.65 6.27 1.28
C ARG A 110 -15.12 5.84 -0.09
N ARG A 111 -15.81 6.25 -1.16
CA ARG A 111 -15.39 6.02 -2.55
C ARG A 111 -14.05 6.65 -2.90
N ARG A 112 -13.85 7.94 -2.61
CA ARG A 112 -12.60 8.63 -2.97
C ARG A 112 -11.41 8.03 -2.23
N PHE A 113 -11.63 7.62 -0.98
CA PHE A 113 -10.60 6.97 -0.16
C PHE A 113 -10.20 5.62 -0.77
N LEU A 114 -11.16 4.76 -1.06
CA LEU A 114 -10.93 3.45 -1.67
C LEU A 114 -10.29 3.56 -3.06
N CYS A 115 -10.71 4.52 -3.88
CA CYS A 115 -10.10 4.75 -5.18
C CYS A 115 -8.63 5.14 -5.08
N LEU A 116 -8.29 6.02 -4.13
CA LEU A 116 -6.90 6.41 -3.91
C LEU A 116 -6.06 5.27 -3.30
N LEU A 117 -6.66 4.46 -2.42
CA LEU A 117 -6.01 3.29 -1.82
C LEU A 117 -5.64 2.26 -2.88
N PHE A 118 -6.57 1.87 -3.76
CA PHE A 118 -6.27 0.91 -4.84
C PHE A 118 -5.34 1.49 -5.90
N ALA A 119 -5.43 2.79 -6.20
CA ALA A 119 -4.47 3.45 -7.08
C ALA A 119 -3.04 3.40 -6.49
N HIS A 120 -2.89 3.65 -5.19
CA HIS A 120 -1.60 3.56 -4.51
C HIS A 120 -1.04 2.14 -4.52
N LEU A 121 -1.85 1.15 -4.14
CA LEU A 121 -1.48 -0.27 -4.18
C LEU A 121 -1.04 -0.72 -5.59
N THR A 122 -1.75 -0.27 -6.63
CA THR A 122 -1.38 -0.51 -8.03
C THR A 122 0.00 0.08 -8.33
N ALA A 123 0.23 1.35 -8.01
CA ALA A 123 1.51 2.00 -8.27
C ALA A 123 2.67 1.32 -7.54
N VAL A 124 2.50 1.02 -6.25
CA VAL A 124 3.53 0.32 -5.44
C VAL A 124 3.83 -1.07 -6.01
N SER A 125 2.80 -1.82 -6.40
CA SER A 125 2.96 -3.16 -6.98
C SER A 125 3.79 -3.17 -8.26
N VAL A 126 3.58 -2.18 -9.13
CA VAL A 126 4.36 -2.02 -10.36
C VAL A 126 5.80 -1.61 -10.03
N CYS A 127 5.98 -0.59 -9.18
CA CYS A 127 7.30 -0.11 -8.79
C CYS A 127 8.15 -1.23 -8.14
N ILE A 128 7.59 -1.99 -7.22
CA ILE A 128 8.33 -3.05 -6.52
C ILE A 128 8.61 -4.26 -7.41
N SER A 129 7.71 -4.56 -8.36
CA SER A 129 7.94 -5.60 -9.38
C SER A 129 9.09 -5.24 -10.29
N VAL A 130 9.13 -3.98 -10.75
CA VAL A 130 10.23 -3.45 -11.57
C VAL A 130 11.53 -3.46 -10.76
N PHE A 131 11.51 -2.97 -9.52
CA PHE A 131 12.66 -2.99 -8.61
C PHE A 131 13.23 -4.40 -8.42
N ALA A 132 12.39 -5.40 -8.12
CA ALA A 132 12.83 -6.78 -7.95
C ALA A 132 13.41 -7.39 -9.24
N SER A 133 12.82 -7.05 -10.39
CA SER A 133 13.30 -7.52 -11.70
C SER A 133 14.68 -6.94 -12.03
N PHE A 134 14.87 -5.63 -11.83
CA PHE A 134 16.16 -4.98 -12.01
C PHE A 134 17.19 -5.46 -11.00
N GLY A 135 16.83 -5.60 -9.73
CA GLY A 135 17.71 -6.09 -8.68
C GLY A 135 18.30 -7.46 -9.03
N ARG A 136 17.47 -8.39 -9.51
CA ARG A 136 17.92 -9.72 -9.96
C ARG A 136 18.77 -9.67 -11.23
N ALA A 137 18.41 -8.83 -12.20
CA ALA A 137 19.18 -8.68 -13.44
C ALA A 137 20.59 -8.12 -13.20
N VAL A 138 20.72 -7.20 -12.24
CA VAL A 138 21.97 -6.49 -11.95
C VAL A 138 22.83 -7.24 -10.91
N ALA A 139 22.25 -8.15 -10.12
CA ALA A 139 22.96 -8.90 -9.09
C ALA A 139 24.18 -9.66 -9.63
N GLY A 140 24.07 -10.34 -10.77
CA GLY A 140 25.17 -11.12 -11.37
C GLY A 140 26.37 -10.26 -11.79
N PRO A 141 26.19 -9.21 -12.62
CA PRO A 141 27.25 -8.28 -12.98
C PRO A 141 27.90 -7.57 -11.78
N VAL A 142 27.09 -7.16 -10.80
CA VAL A 142 27.57 -6.41 -9.63
C VAL A 142 28.46 -7.26 -8.73
N GLN A 143 28.18 -8.56 -8.59
CA GLN A 143 29.04 -9.49 -7.84
C GLN A 143 30.46 -9.60 -8.39
N ARG A 144 30.68 -9.31 -9.67
CA ARG A 144 32.01 -9.38 -10.31
C ARG A 144 32.87 -8.14 -10.09
N HIS A 145 32.24 -6.99 -9.79
CA HIS A 145 32.90 -5.69 -9.74
C HIS A 145 32.94 -5.05 -8.35
N LEU A 146 32.05 -5.45 -7.42
CA LEU A 146 32.00 -4.90 -6.07
C LEU A 146 32.68 -5.83 -5.05
N GLY A 147 33.29 -5.22 -4.03
CA GLY A 147 33.84 -5.95 -2.87
C GLY A 147 32.75 -6.59 -2.01
N SER A 148 33.13 -7.64 -1.27
CA SER A 148 32.23 -8.46 -0.44
C SER A 148 31.37 -7.64 0.54
N TYR A 149 31.94 -6.62 1.19
CA TYR A 149 31.21 -5.75 2.12
C TYR A 149 30.08 -4.95 1.44
N ALA A 150 30.31 -4.44 0.23
CA ALA A 150 29.30 -3.67 -0.50
C ALA A 150 28.15 -4.57 -1.01
N LEU A 151 28.47 -5.83 -1.34
CA LEU A 151 27.49 -6.83 -1.73
C LEU A 151 26.59 -7.25 -0.55
N ASP A 152 27.19 -7.47 0.64
CA ASP A 152 26.44 -7.79 1.85
C ASP A 152 25.49 -6.65 2.22
N ILE A 153 25.94 -5.39 2.19
CA ILE A 153 25.09 -4.23 2.45
C ILE A 153 23.96 -4.14 1.42
N GLY A 154 24.28 -4.27 0.12
CA GLY A 154 23.28 -4.25 -0.95
C GLY A 154 22.23 -5.35 -0.79
N PHE A 155 22.65 -6.54 -0.38
CA PHE A 155 21.76 -7.67 -0.09
C PHE A 155 20.78 -7.34 1.04
N TYR A 156 21.27 -6.86 2.20
CA TYR A 156 20.39 -6.56 3.33
C TYR A 156 19.48 -5.36 3.05
N VAL A 157 20.01 -4.29 2.46
CA VAL A 157 19.22 -3.09 2.12
C VAL A 157 18.16 -3.42 1.08
N GLY A 158 18.54 -4.10 -0.01
CA GLY A 158 17.61 -4.48 -1.07
C GLY A 158 16.51 -5.41 -0.55
N SER A 159 16.87 -6.41 0.26
CA SER A 159 15.90 -7.33 0.87
C SER A 159 14.96 -6.60 1.83
N THR A 160 15.48 -5.68 2.64
CA THR A 160 14.69 -4.89 3.59
C THR A 160 13.65 -4.04 2.86
N VAL A 161 14.09 -3.29 1.85
CA VAL A 161 13.20 -2.46 1.03
C VAL A 161 12.12 -3.32 0.37
N TYR A 162 12.51 -4.44 -0.25
CA TYR A 162 11.58 -5.33 -0.93
C TYR A 162 10.51 -5.90 0.02
N VAL A 163 10.94 -6.51 1.12
CA VAL A 163 10.05 -7.15 2.10
C VAL A 163 9.15 -6.11 2.78
N PHE A 164 9.66 -4.91 3.04
CA PHE A 164 8.85 -3.80 3.59
C PHE A 164 7.68 -3.44 2.70
N PHE A 165 7.92 -3.17 1.41
CA PHE A 165 6.85 -2.82 0.50
C PHE A 165 5.89 -3.98 0.24
N VAL A 166 6.36 -5.23 0.24
CA VAL A 166 5.46 -6.40 0.14
C VAL A 166 4.53 -6.48 1.35
N PHE A 167 5.03 -6.34 2.58
CA PHE A 167 4.16 -6.34 3.76
C PHE A 167 3.25 -5.12 3.82
N GLN A 168 3.73 -3.95 3.42
CA GLN A 168 2.93 -2.74 3.33
C GLN A 168 1.76 -2.94 2.36
N MET A 169 2.01 -3.55 1.19
CA MET A 169 0.94 -3.92 0.26
C MET A 169 -0.06 -4.90 0.89
N ILE A 170 0.40 -5.98 1.54
CA ILE A 170 -0.49 -6.97 2.15
C ILE A 170 -1.41 -6.31 3.20
N VAL A 171 -0.83 -5.52 4.10
CA VAL A 171 -1.56 -4.86 5.19
C VAL A 171 -2.57 -3.85 4.65
N VAL A 172 -2.16 -3.01 3.68
CA VAL A 172 -3.06 -2.02 3.06
C VAL A 172 -4.15 -2.69 2.22
N THR A 173 -3.87 -3.82 1.57
CA THR A 173 -4.89 -4.61 0.86
C THR A 173 -5.92 -5.20 1.82
N LEU A 174 -5.48 -5.78 2.95
CA LEU A 174 -6.40 -6.26 3.98
C LEU A 174 -7.26 -5.11 4.53
N TRP A 175 -6.67 -3.93 4.70
CA TRP A 175 -7.41 -2.75 5.11
C TRP A 175 -8.45 -2.32 4.08
N GLY A 176 -8.08 -2.30 2.79
CA GLY A 176 -9.01 -2.04 1.70
C GLY A 176 -10.16 -3.05 1.63
N LEU A 177 -9.87 -4.34 1.84
CA LEU A 177 -10.87 -5.39 1.88
C LEU A 177 -11.85 -5.22 3.06
N TYR A 178 -11.35 -4.90 4.26
CA TYR A 178 -12.20 -4.58 5.41
C TYR A 178 -13.17 -3.43 5.11
N TYR A 179 -12.71 -2.38 4.43
CA TYR A 179 -13.57 -1.26 4.04
C TYR A 179 -14.65 -1.67 3.03
N LEU A 180 -14.32 -2.55 2.09
CA LEU A 180 -15.28 -3.06 1.10
C LEU A 180 -16.28 -4.06 1.71
N SER A 181 -15.83 -4.93 2.62
CA SER A 181 -16.67 -6.01 3.14
C SER A 181 -17.57 -5.56 4.28
N ASP A 182 -17.05 -4.78 5.23
CA ASP A 182 -17.76 -4.45 6.47
C ASP A 182 -18.31 -3.02 6.42
N LYS A 183 -17.43 -2.02 6.26
CA LYS A 183 -17.81 -0.60 6.31
C LYS A 183 -18.72 -0.15 5.17
N MET A 184 -18.75 -0.86 4.05
CA MET A 184 -19.63 -0.52 2.93
C MET A 184 -21.10 -0.91 3.20
N HIS A 185 -21.34 -1.88 4.09
CA HIS A 185 -22.67 -2.39 4.41
C HIS A 185 -23.25 -1.84 5.72
N GLN A 186 -22.44 -1.13 6.51
CA GLN A 186 -22.90 -0.47 7.73
C GLN A 186 -23.78 0.75 7.37
N PRO A 187 -25.04 0.82 7.86
CA PRO A 187 -25.89 1.99 7.72
C PRO A 187 -25.20 3.22 8.32
N ASP A 188 -25.39 4.38 7.71
CA ASP A 188 -24.98 5.65 8.31
C ASP A 188 -25.80 5.84 9.59
N ALA A 189 -25.16 6.16 10.72
CA ALA A 189 -25.87 6.46 11.97
C ALA A 189 -26.80 7.66 11.71
N ASP A 190 -28.10 7.48 11.93
CA ASP A 190 -29.10 8.53 11.76
C ASP A 190 -28.80 9.65 12.78
N PRO A 191 -28.60 10.91 12.36
CA PRO A 191 -28.38 12.03 13.28
C PRO A 191 -29.56 12.29 14.23
N LEU A 192 -30.72 11.66 14.02
CA LEU A 192 -31.95 11.91 14.76
C LEU A 192 -32.14 11.05 16.02
N GLU A 193 -31.34 10.01 16.26
CA GLU A 193 -31.48 9.17 17.48
C GLU A 193 -30.79 9.75 18.73
N VAL A 194 -30.07 10.87 18.63
CA VAL A 194 -29.33 11.47 19.77
C VAL A 194 -30.12 12.59 20.47
N VAL A 195 -31.36 12.87 20.07
CA VAL A 195 -32.15 13.98 20.64
C VAL A 195 -33.26 13.51 21.61
N ASP A 196 -33.58 12.22 21.67
CA ASP A 196 -34.71 11.73 22.48
C ASP A 196 -34.34 11.12 23.85
N ASP A 197 -33.07 11.19 24.27
CA ASP A 197 -32.60 10.71 25.58
C ASP A 197 -32.00 11.85 26.45
N GLU A 198 -32.80 12.88 26.78
CA GLU A 198 -32.59 13.75 27.95
C GLU A 198 -33.90 14.06 28.70
#